data_AF-A0A9W4JUS8-F1
#
_entry.id   AF-A0A9W4JUS8-F1
#
_cell.length_a   1.000
_cell.length_b   1.000
_cell.length_c   1.000
_cell.angle_alpha   90.00
_cell.angle_beta   90.00
_cell.angle_gamma   90.00
#
_symmetry.space_group_name_H-M   'P 1'
#
loop_
_entity.id
_entity.type
_entity.pdbx_description
1 polymer ?
#
loop_
_entity_poly.entity_id
_entity_poly.type
_entity_poly.pdbx_seq_one_letter_code
_entity_poly.pdbx_strand_id
1 'polypeptide(L)'
;MSIQALTTLPTRLTLTITALAILAIPAYRDYRIFKSYGPGGVPNNALGWILVRVLFQPFGREMFSTGEYVRRIEAAEGHGGNEGFLAVLGSRERPVVGPHVVPQRQLTDVPGEVVMEKLRNAFNSFAHRNHHLVKLARSNLERHADGIFLADHLPASGLARTMNREIAHVHFGNDHSLHVVLAPADCIKVIESGWGQRHAFSGSLAMTFLSLGTRPDIPAEYVLIYAPRTEAEVEIVMQIVAASIKFMTGREDVR
;
A
#
# COMPACT_ATOMS: atom_id res chain seq x y z
N MET A 1 -47.05 7.51 44.70
CA MET A 1 -45.85 6.67 44.42
C MET A 1 -46.34 5.34 43.86
N SER A 2 -45.86 4.70 42.79
CA SER A 2 -44.95 5.03 41.68
C SER A 2 -44.98 3.79 40.76
N ILE A 3 -45.95 3.68 39.83
CA ILE A 3 -46.10 2.51 38.93
C ILE A 3 -45.30 2.70 37.62
N GLN A 4 -44.87 3.94 37.31
CA GLN A 4 -44.06 4.27 36.14
C GLN A 4 -42.61 3.75 36.19
N ALA A 5 -42.13 3.29 37.35
CA ALA A 5 -40.73 2.85 37.51
C ALA A 5 -40.48 1.43 36.95
N LEU A 6 -41.47 0.53 36.94
CA LEU A 6 -41.24 -0.88 36.56
C LEU A 6 -41.32 -1.16 35.05
N THR A 7 -41.97 -0.31 34.25
CA THR A 7 -42.10 -0.51 32.78
C THR A 7 -40.94 0.12 31.98
N THR A 8 -40.14 0.98 32.59
CA THR A 8 -39.04 1.69 31.92
C THR A 8 -37.72 0.91 31.92
N LEU A 9 -37.50 0.04 32.91
CA LEU A 9 -36.28 -0.77 33.03
C LEU A 9 -36.12 -1.83 31.92
N PRO A 10 -37.15 -2.63 31.56
CA PRO A 10 -37.06 -3.62 30.48
C PRO A 10 -36.87 -2.95 29.11
N THR A 11 -37.53 -1.81 28.91
CA THR A 11 -37.47 -1.01 27.68
C THR A 11 -36.08 -0.38 27.50
N ARG A 12 -35.49 0.18 28.57
CA ARG A 12 -34.13 0.71 28.54
C ARG A 12 -33.08 -0.38 28.32
N LEU A 13 -33.20 -1.53 29.00
CA LEU A 13 -32.30 -2.66 28.83
C LEU A 13 -32.35 -3.23 27.40
N THR A 14 -33.55 -3.37 26.83
CA THR A 14 -33.76 -3.84 25.44
C THR A 14 -33.21 -2.84 24.41
N LEU A 15 -33.40 -1.53 24.63
CA LEU A 15 -32.83 -0.48 23.77
C LEU A 15 -31.28 -0.46 23.85
N THR A 16 -30.70 -0.64 25.03
CA THR A 16 -29.25 -0.71 25.21
C THR A 16 -28.65 -1.95 24.54
N ILE A 17 -29.25 -3.13 24.69
CA ILE A 17 -28.78 -4.37 24.04
C ILE A 17 -28.88 -4.25 22.51
N THR A 18 -29.98 -3.71 22.00
CA THR A 18 -30.16 -3.51 20.55
C THR A 18 -29.13 -2.52 20.00
N ALA A 19 -28.91 -1.39 20.68
CA ALA A 19 -27.87 -0.44 20.30
C ALA A 19 -26.45 -1.04 20.37
N LEU A 20 -26.16 -1.84 21.40
CA LEU A 20 -24.88 -2.56 21.52
C LEU A 20 -24.69 -3.55 20.37
N ALA A 21 -25.72 -4.32 20.02
CA ALA A 21 -25.68 -5.29 18.93
C ALA A 21 -25.52 -4.63 17.56
N ILE A 22 -26.20 -3.49 17.32
CA ILE A 22 -26.08 -2.69 16.09
C ILE A 22 -24.65 -2.21 15.88
N LEU A 23 -23.93 -1.86 16.95
CA LEU A 23 -22.53 -1.41 16.85
C LEU A 23 -21.53 -2.58 16.87
N ALA A 24 -21.83 -3.66 17.60
CA ALA A 24 -20.94 -4.80 17.77
C ALA A 24 -20.77 -5.62 16.49
N ILE A 25 -21.82 -5.82 15.70
CA ILE A 25 -21.74 -6.63 14.47
C ILE A 25 -20.84 -5.98 13.40
N PRO A 26 -21.02 -4.70 13.03
CA PRO A 26 -20.12 -4.03 12.08
C PRO A 26 -18.69 -3.92 12.61
N ALA A 27 -18.51 -3.61 13.91
CA ALA A 27 -17.19 -3.56 14.53
C ALA A 27 -16.49 -4.92 14.48
N TYR A 28 -17.20 -6.01 14.76
CA TYR A 28 -16.65 -7.36 14.67
C TYR A 28 -16.30 -7.73 13.23
N ARG A 29 -17.14 -7.38 12.24
CA ARG A 29 -16.83 -7.60 10.81
C ARG A 29 -15.60 -6.82 10.37
N ASP A 30 -15.49 -5.55 10.77
CA ASP A 30 -14.34 -4.69 10.50
C ASP A 30 -13.06 -5.26 11.15
N TYR A 31 -13.14 -5.68 12.40
CA TYR A 31 -12.06 -6.38 13.09
C TYR A 31 -11.66 -7.70 12.39
N ARG A 32 -12.63 -8.48 11.92
CA ARG A 32 -12.38 -9.72 11.16
C ARG A 32 -11.63 -9.45 9.86
N ILE A 33 -11.96 -8.37 9.16
CA ILE A 33 -11.22 -7.91 7.98
C ILE A 33 -9.79 -7.51 8.39
N PHE A 34 -9.63 -6.69 9.44
CA PHE A 34 -8.29 -6.33 9.93
C PHE A 34 -7.44 -7.56 10.29
N LYS A 35 -8.06 -8.55 10.94
CA LYS A 35 -7.39 -9.80 11.30
C LYS A 35 -6.97 -10.64 10.10
N SER A 36 -7.71 -10.60 8.98
CA SER A 36 -7.36 -11.37 7.79
C SER A 36 -6.12 -10.85 7.06
N TYR A 37 -5.64 -9.65 7.41
CA TYR A 37 -4.44 -9.05 6.81
C TYR A 37 -3.12 -9.74 7.20
N GLY A 38 -3.15 -10.53 8.29
CA GLY A 38 -1.95 -11.12 8.88
C GLY A 38 -1.03 -10.08 9.54
N PRO A 39 0.21 -10.48 9.88
CA PRO A 39 1.22 -9.60 10.44
C PRO A 39 1.57 -8.42 9.53
N GLY A 40 2.07 -7.34 10.15
CA GLY A 40 2.51 -6.12 9.47
C GLY A 40 3.11 -5.12 10.46
N GLY A 41 3.10 -3.83 10.11
CA GLY A 41 3.68 -2.77 10.94
C GLY A 41 2.99 -2.52 12.30
N VAL A 42 1.75 -2.99 12.47
CA VAL A 42 0.98 -2.93 13.73
C VAL A 42 0.66 -4.34 14.24
N PRO A 43 0.46 -4.54 15.55
CA PRO A 43 0.06 -5.83 16.09
C PRO A 43 -1.24 -6.34 15.45
N ASN A 44 -1.24 -7.56 14.90
CA ASN A 44 -2.43 -8.15 14.28
C ASN A 44 -3.37 -8.74 15.35
N ASN A 45 -3.93 -7.89 16.21
CA ASN A 45 -4.87 -8.23 17.27
C ASN A 45 -5.85 -7.08 17.54
N ALA A 46 -6.74 -7.21 18.53
CA ALA A 46 -7.75 -6.20 18.84
C ALA A 46 -7.14 -4.83 19.20
N LEU A 47 -5.99 -4.80 19.89
CA LEU A 47 -5.31 -3.55 20.24
C LEU A 47 -4.80 -2.83 18.99
N GLY A 48 -4.18 -3.56 18.06
CA GLY A 48 -3.74 -2.98 16.79
C GLY A 48 -4.90 -2.50 15.92
N TRP A 49 -6.02 -3.23 15.92
CA TRP A 49 -7.24 -2.79 15.24
C TRP A 49 -7.78 -1.47 15.81
N ILE A 50 -7.89 -1.34 17.13
CA ILE A 50 -8.32 -0.10 17.79
C ILE A 50 -7.34 1.04 17.47
N LEU A 51 -6.03 0.77 17.57
CA LEU A 51 -4.99 1.74 17.25
C LEU A 51 -5.16 2.27 15.82
N VAL A 52 -5.33 1.36 14.85
CA VAL A 52 -5.54 1.75 13.46
C VAL A 52 -6.83 2.52 13.30
N ARG A 53 -7.94 2.01 13.80
CA ARG A 53 -9.26 2.60 13.56
C ARG A 53 -9.44 3.97 14.23
N VAL A 54 -8.91 4.13 15.44
CA VAL A 54 -9.14 5.33 16.26
C VAL A 54 -8.03 6.35 16.10
N LEU A 55 -6.76 5.93 16.05
CA LEU A 55 -5.63 6.88 16.01
C LEU A 55 -5.10 7.10 14.58
N PHE A 56 -5.07 6.08 13.73
CA PHE A 56 -4.38 6.17 12.44
C PHE A 56 -5.32 6.56 11.30
N GLN A 57 -6.53 5.98 11.27
CA GLN A 57 -7.53 6.17 10.22
C GLN A 57 -7.88 7.64 9.96
N PRO A 58 -7.98 8.54 10.98
CA PRO A 58 -8.30 9.96 10.74
C PRO A 58 -7.27 10.71 9.88
N PHE A 59 -6.04 10.18 9.75
CA PHE A 59 -4.99 10.77 8.92
C PHE A 59 -4.92 10.16 7.51
N GLY A 60 -5.79 9.20 7.20
CA GLY A 60 -5.88 8.59 5.88
C GLY A 60 -6.45 9.55 4.84
N ARG A 61 -5.90 9.48 3.62
CA ARG A 61 -6.39 10.18 2.43
C ARG A 61 -7.12 9.20 1.51
N GLU A 62 -7.91 9.76 0.59
CA GLU A 62 -8.39 8.99 -0.56
C GLU A 62 -7.22 8.43 -1.37
N MET A 63 -7.43 7.32 -2.10
CA MET A 63 -6.34 6.56 -2.70
C MET A 63 -6.35 6.52 -4.24
N PHE A 64 -7.26 7.22 -4.91
CA PHE A 64 -7.48 7.07 -6.35
C PHE A 64 -7.27 8.35 -7.16
N SER A 65 -7.24 9.53 -6.54
CA SER A 65 -7.03 10.77 -7.27
C SER A 65 -5.58 10.91 -7.74
N THR A 66 -5.44 11.37 -8.98
CA THR A 66 -4.16 11.61 -9.64
C THR A 66 -3.76 13.08 -9.66
N GLY A 67 -4.63 13.99 -9.18
CA GLY A 67 -4.43 15.42 -9.26
C GLY A 67 -3.18 15.95 -8.53
N GLU A 68 -2.67 15.22 -7.54
CA GLU A 68 -1.39 15.60 -6.91
C GLU A 68 -0.19 15.35 -7.82
N TYR A 69 -0.23 14.31 -8.66
CA TYR A 69 0.84 14.03 -9.62
C TYR A 69 0.82 15.03 -10.77
N VAL A 70 -0.37 15.44 -11.23
CA VAL A 70 -0.51 16.51 -12.24
C VAL A 70 0.17 17.80 -11.76
N ARG A 71 -0.14 18.24 -10.53
CA ARG A 71 0.50 19.44 -9.94
C ARG A 71 2.02 19.30 -9.81
N ARG A 72 2.53 18.13 -9.42
CA ARG A 72 3.97 17.89 -9.31
C ARG A 72 4.67 17.97 -10.67
N ILE A 73 4.06 17.39 -11.71
CA ILE A 73 4.58 17.47 -13.08
C ILE A 73 4.61 18.93 -13.56
N GLU A 74 3.52 19.68 -13.37
CA GLU A 74 3.44 21.11 -13.72
C GLU A 74 4.49 21.95 -12.98
N ALA A 75 4.78 21.63 -11.72
CA ALA A 75 5.80 22.29 -10.91
C ALA A 75 7.23 21.82 -11.20
N ALA A 76 7.43 20.87 -12.12
CA ALA A 76 8.70 20.19 -12.38
C ALA A 76 9.33 19.57 -11.10
N GLU A 77 8.48 19.10 -10.18
CA GLU A 77 8.90 18.43 -8.96
C GLU A 77 9.22 16.95 -9.25
N GLY A 78 10.49 16.58 -9.08
CA GLY A 78 10.99 15.21 -9.29
C GLY A 78 11.83 15.04 -10.56
N HIS A 79 12.17 13.79 -10.90
CA HIS A 79 12.84 13.43 -12.16
C HIS A 79 12.03 12.37 -12.93
N GLY A 80 12.29 12.16 -14.22
CA GLY A 80 11.47 11.30 -15.09
C GLY A 80 10.55 12.08 -16.04
N GLY A 81 10.55 13.41 -15.94
CA GLY A 81 9.84 14.30 -16.86
C GLY A 81 8.34 14.08 -16.90
N ASN A 82 7.71 14.63 -17.94
CA ASN A 82 6.25 14.59 -18.12
C ASN A 82 5.74 13.20 -18.54
N GLU A 83 6.63 12.33 -19.03
CA GLU A 83 6.27 11.03 -19.59
C GLU A 83 6.53 9.86 -18.64
N GLY A 84 7.45 9.95 -17.68
CA GLY A 84 7.82 8.81 -16.85
C GLY A 84 8.50 7.69 -17.65
N PHE A 85 8.44 6.46 -17.14
CA PHE A 85 9.17 5.31 -17.69
C PHE A 85 8.25 4.17 -18.15
N LEU A 86 6.94 4.25 -17.89
CA LEU A 86 5.95 3.29 -18.34
C LEU A 86 5.29 3.68 -19.66
N ALA A 87 5.10 2.69 -20.52
CA ALA A 87 4.14 2.81 -21.63
C ALA A 87 2.70 2.86 -21.08
N VAL A 88 1.76 3.23 -21.96
CA VAL A 88 0.33 3.18 -21.63
C VAL A 88 -0.07 1.73 -21.32
N LEU A 89 -0.73 1.53 -20.19
CA LEU A 89 -1.21 0.23 -19.74
C LEU A 89 -2.66 -0.01 -20.20
N GLY A 90 -2.99 -1.27 -20.50
CA GLY A 90 -4.38 -1.66 -20.74
C GLY A 90 -5.24 -1.52 -19.49
N SER A 91 -6.55 -1.31 -19.66
CA SER A 91 -7.49 -1.17 -18.53
C SER A 91 -7.65 -2.48 -17.75
N ARG A 92 -7.76 -2.37 -16.43
CA ARG A 92 -7.95 -3.46 -15.48
C ARG A 92 -9.04 -3.12 -14.46
N GLU A 93 -9.91 -4.08 -14.19
CA GLU A 93 -10.86 -4.00 -13.08
C GLU A 93 -10.09 -4.04 -11.73
N ARG A 94 -10.47 -3.16 -10.80
CA ARG A 94 -9.76 -3.01 -9.53
C ARG A 94 -10.27 -4.05 -8.53
N PRO A 95 -9.37 -4.75 -7.82
CA PRO A 95 -9.78 -5.56 -6.69
C PRO A 95 -10.21 -4.67 -5.53
N VAL A 96 -10.86 -5.27 -4.55
CA VAL A 96 -11.17 -4.62 -3.29
C VAL A 96 -9.92 -4.60 -2.41
N VAL A 97 -9.51 -3.41 -1.99
CA VAL A 97 -8.50 -3.20 -0.95
C VAL A 97 -9.19 -2.93 0.38
N GLY A 98 -8.58 -3.40 1.46
CA GLY A 98 -9.08 -3.23 2.82
C GLY A 98 -9.31 -1.76 3.21
N PRO A 99 -10.32 -1.47 4.05
CA PRO A 99 -10.67 -0.09 4.41
C PRO A 99 -9.70 0.57 5.39
N HIS A 100 -8.81 -0.20 6.01
CA HIS A 100 -7.88 0.28 7.01
C HIS A 100 -6.66 0.94 6.35
N VAL A 101 -6.20 2.06 6.91
CA VAL A 101 -5.02 2.78 6.38
C VAL A 101 -3.73 1.96 6.44
N VAL A 102 -3.59 1.07 7.44
CA VAL A 102 -2.48 0.12 7.58
C VAL A 102 -2.91 -1.16 8.32
N PRO A 103 -2.28 -2.32 8.04
CA PRO A 103 -1.54 -2.58 6.80
C PRO A 103 -2.48 -2.52 5.59
N GLN A 104 -1.99 -2.02 4.46
CA GLN A 104 -2.77 -1.99 3.22
C GLN A 104 -2.72 -3.38 2.57
N ARG A 105 -3.89 -3.99 2.37
CA ARG A 105 -4.03 -5.35 1.84
C ARG A 105 -5.15 -5.46 0.82
N GLN A 106 -4.93 -6.26 -0.21
CA GLN A 106 -5.91 -6.66 -1.21
C GLN A 106 -6.74 -7.83 -0.69
N LEU A 107 -8.06 -7.78 -0.89
CA LEU A 107 -9.02 -8.76 -0.37
C LEU A 107 -9.61 -9.68 -1.45
N THR A 108 -9.72 -9.20 -2.68
CA THR A 108 -10.23 -9.97 -3.82
C THR A 108 -9.15 -10.13 -4.88
N ASP A 109 -9.36 -11.02 -5.85
CA ASP A 109 -8.41 -11.29 -6.94
C ASP A 109 -7.02 -11.70 -6.46
N VAL A 110 -6.95 -12.37 -5.31
CA VAL A 110 -5.71 -12.96 -4.80
C VAL A 110 -5.33 -14.12 -5.74
N PRO A 111 -4.09 -14.13 -6.30
CA PRO A 111 -3.69 -15.14 -7.28
C PRO A 111 -3.65 -16.56 -6.71
N GLY A 112 -3.73 -17.54 -7.60
CA GLY A 112 -3.37 -18.93 -7.27
C GLY A 112 -1.86 -19.11 -7.09
N GLU A 113 -1.46 -20.19 -6.41
CA GLU A 113 -0.07 -20.48 -6.04
C GLU A 113 0.91 -20.44 -7.23
N VAL A 114 0.48 -20.92 -8.41
CA VAL A 114 1.30 -20.91 -9.62
C VAL A 114 1.67 -19.49 -10.05
N VAL A 115 0.73 -18.55 -10.01
CA VAL A 115 0.97 -17.14 -10.38
C VAL A 115 1.79 -16.44 -9.29
N MET A 116 1.53 -16.76 -8.03
CA MET A 116 2.31 -16.27 -6.87
C MET A 116 3.79 -16.67 -6.98
N GLU A 117 4.07 -17.94 -7.28
CA GLU A 117 5.43 -18.45 -7.46
C GLU A 117 6.11 -17.81 -8.68
N LYS A 118 5.37 -17.64 -9.79
CA LYS A 118 5.89 -16.94 -10.97
C LYS A 118 6.27 -15.50 -10.67
N LEU A 119 5.42 -14.75 -9.97
CA LEU A 119 5.75 -13.38 -9.53
C LEU A 119 7.01 -13.37 -8.65
N ARG A 120 7.09 -14.27 -7.67
CA ARG A 120 8.25 -14.37 -6.77
C ARG A 120 9.54 -14.64 -7.52
N ASN A 121 9.53 -15.61 -8.43
CA ASN A 121 10.68 -15.98 -9.23
C ASN A 121 11.08 -14.85 -10.19
N ALA A 122 10.11 -14.20 -10.83
CA ALA A 122 10.36 -13.06 -11.70
C ALA A 122 10.96 -11.87 -10.95
N PHE A 123 10.40 -11.50 -9.79
CA PHE A 123 10.86 -10.40 -8.95
C PHE A 123 12.30 -10.63 -8.46
N ASN A 124 12.58 -11.82 -7.91
CA ASN A 124 13.93 -12.16 -7.45
C ASN A 124 14.92 -12.22 -8.60
N SER A 125 14.60 -12.89 -9.69
CA SER A 125 15.49 -13.00 -10.86
C SER A 125 15.79 -11.64 -11.47
N PHE A 126 14.79 -10.75 -11.53
CA PHE A 126 14.95 -9.38 -12.02
C PHE A 126 15.93 -8.57 -11.16
N ALA A 127 15.83 -8.67 -9.83
CA ALA A 127 16.77 -8.02 -8.92
C ALA A 127 18.20 -8.55 -9.10
N HIS A 128 18.38 -9.88 -9.24
CA HIS A 128 19.70 -10.47 -9.48
C HIS A 128 20.32 -10.04 -10.83
N ARG A 129 19.51 -9.97 -11.91
CA ARG A 129 19.96 -9.47 -13.22
C ARG A 129 20.38 -8.00 -13.16
N ASN A 130 19.76 -7.22 -12.28
CA ASN A 130 20.03 -5.79 -12.09
C ASN A 130 20.85 -5.48 -10.83
N HIS A 131 21.67 -6.42 -10.33
CA HIS A 131 22.45 -6.25 -9.09
C HIS A 131 23.43 -5.06 -9.10
N HIS A 132 23.79 -4.56 -10.28
CA HIS A 132 24.60 -3.36 -10.45
C HIS A 132 23.83 -2.06 -10.13
N LEU A 133 22.49 -2.12 -10.09
CA LEU A 133 21.61 -1.01 -9.74
C LEU A 133 20.90 -1.22 -8.40
N VAL A 134 20.58 -2.48 -8.07
CA VAL A 134 19.74 -2.81 -6.92
C VAL A 134 20.31 -3.98 -6.10
N LYS A 135 19.79 -4.16 -4.89
CA LYS A 135 20.03 -5.33 -4.05
C LYS A 135 18.71 -5.85 -3.47
N LEU A 136 18.68 -7.12 -3.10
CA LEU A 136 17.61 -7.69 -2.30
C LEU A 136 17.95 -7.56 -0.81
N ALA A 137 16.98 -7.14 -0.01
CA ALA A 137 17.08 -7.11 1.44
C ALA A 137 15.69 -7.19 2.07
N ARG A 138 15.62 -7.36 3.39
CA ARG A 138 14.34 -7.37 4.12
C ARG A 138 13.65 -6.00 4.01
N SER A 139 12.38 -5.97 3.64
CA SER A 139 11.60 -4.73 3.55
C SER A 139 11.57 -3.96 4.88
N ASN A 140 11.73 -2.64 4.84
CA ASN A 140 11.62 -1.77 6.02
C ASN A 140 10.17 -1.67 6.52
N LEU A 141 9.23 -1.64 5.56
CA LEU A 141 7.82 -1.37 5.80
C LEU A 141 7.02 -2.66 6.03
N GLU A 142 7.23 -3.69 5.21
CA GLU A 142 6.52 -4.97 5.36
C GLU A 142 7.16 -5.83 6.45
N ARG A 143 8.49 -5.77 6.64
CA ARG A 143 9.28 -6.55 7.62
C ARG A 143 9.17 -8.08 7.53
N HIS A 144 8.26 -8.58 6.70
CA HIS A 144 7.91 -9.98 6.54
C HIS A 144 8.24 -10.54 5.14
N ALA A 145 8.61 -9.68 4.20
CA ALA A 145 9.02 -10.03 2.85
C ALA A 145 10.30 -9.28 2.43
N ASP A 146 10.96 -9.81 1.40
CA ASP A 146 12.11 -9.16 0.79
C ASP A 146 11.65 -8.10 -0.20
N GLY A 147 12.42 -7.03 -0.30
CA GLY A 147 12.24 -5.93 -1.22
C GLY A 147 13.47 -5.71 -2.08
N ILE A 148 13.27 -4.94 -3.14
CA ILE A 148 14.31 -4.38 -4.00
C ILE A 148 14.72 -3.02 -3.44
N PHE A 149 16.01 -2.83 -3.26
CA PHE A 149 16.62 -1.63 -2.72
C PHE A 149 17.65 -1.07 -3.69
N LEU A 150 17.82 0.25 -3.71
CA LEU A 150 18.91 0.91 -4.42
C LEU A 150 20.27 0.40 -3.91
N ALA A 151 21.13 -0.05 -4.83
CA ALA A 151 22.46 -0.58 -4.49
C ALA A 151 23.30 0.44 -3.71
N ASP A 152 24.07 -0.01 -2.72
CA ASP A 152 24.70 0.86 -1.72
C ASP A 152 25.71 1.85 -2.30
N HIS A 153 26.40 1.46 -3.38
CA HIS A 153 27.41 2.25 -4.05
C HIS A 153 26.84 3.39 -4.91
N LEU A 154 25.53 3.37 -5.19
CA LEU A 154 24.86 4.44 -5.94
C LEU A 154 24.48 5.60 -5.02
N PRO A 155 24.51 6.85 -5.53
CA PRO A 155 24.02 8.00 -4.77
C PRO A 155 22.52 7.87 -4.52
N ALA A 156 22.09 8.10 -3.28
CA ALA A 156 20.67 8.10 -2.94
C ALA A 156 20.09 9.52 -3.12
N SER A 157 19.08 9.66 -3.99
CA SER A 157 18.27 10.88 -4.10
C SER A 157 17.56 11.22 -2.78
N GLY A 158 16.95 12.41 -2.68
CA GLY A 158 16.14 12.78 -1.51
C GLY A 158 15.03 11.76 -1.23
N LEU A 159 14.32 11.36 -2.28
CA LEU A 159 13.29 10.34 -2.22
C LEU A 159 13.83 8.96 -1.81
N ALA A 160 14.97 8.54 -2.37
CA ALA A 160 15.61 7.29 -1.97
C ALA A 160 16.02 7.29 -0.49
N ARG A 161 16.45 8.43 0.07
CA ARG A 161 16.72 8.54 1.51
C ARG A 161 15.45 8.44 2.35
N THR A 162 14.37 9.13 1.96
CA THR A 162 13.05 9.05 2.61
C THR A 162 12.58 7.59 2.73
N MET A 163 12.79 6.80 1.68
CA MET A 163 12.38 5.39 1.62
C MET A 163 13.43 4.42 2.19
N ASN A 164 14.49 4.90 2.84
CA ASN A 164 15.61 4.07 3.30
C ASN A 164 16.12 3.12 2.20
N ARG A 165 16.23 3.67 0.99
CA ARG A 165 16.66 3.02 -0.26
C ARG A 165 15.71 1.96 -0.81
N GLU A 166 14.58 1.68 -0.16
CA GLU A 166 13.61 0.71 -0.64
C GLU A 166 12.86 1.25 -1.86
N ILE A 167 12.83 0.46 -2.94
CA ILE A 167 12.20 0.80 -4.21
C ILE A 167 10.87 0.08 -4.34
N ALA A 168 10.86 -1.21 -4.04
CA ALA A 168 9.68 -2.06 -4.16
C ALA A 168 9.71 -3.24 -3.19
N HIS A 169 8.55 -3.74 -2.78
CA HIS A 169 8.42 -5.03 -2.10
C HIS A 169 7.10 -5.71 -2.44
N VAL A 170 7.04 -7.02 -2.22
CA VAL A 170 5.85 -7.85 -2.46
C VAL A 170 5.32 -8.40 -1.15
N HIS A 171 4.00 -8.45 -0.97
CA HIS A 171 3.34 -9.10 0.17
C HIS A 171 3.32 -10.63 0.02
N PHE A 172 4.49 -11.25 -0.14
CA PHE A 172 4.67 -12.67 -0.46
C PHE A 172 4.08 -13.68 0.54
N GLY A 173 3.80 -13.26 1.77
CA GLY A 173 3.15 -14.10 2.78
C GLY A 173 1.63 -14.03 2.79
N ASN A 174 1.04 -13.14 1.97
CA ASN A 174 -0.36 -12.77 1.99
C ASN A 174 -0.92 -12.67 0.55
N ASP A 175 -1.40 -11.49 0.16
CA ASP A 175 -2.18 -11.23 -1.05
C ASP A 175 -1.35 -11.08 -2.34
N HIS A 176 -0.01 -11.03 -2.25
CA HIS A 176 0.91 -10.81 -3.37
C HIS A 176 0.71 -9.50 -4.14
N SER A 177 0.02 -8.51 -3.55
CA SER A 177 0.11 -7.12 -3.98
C SER A 177 1.50 -6.55 -3.64
N LEU A 178 1.87 -5.45 -4.28
CA LEU A 178 3.19 -4.86 -4.16
C LEU A 178 3.10 -3.40 -3.76
N HIS A 179 4.11 -2.92 -3.07
CA HIS A 179 4.39 -1.49 -3.02
C HIS A 179 5.58 -1.14 -3.89
N VAL A 180 5.49 -0.01 -4.57
CA VAL A 180 6.54 0.54 -5.45
C VAL A 180 6.63 2.06 -5.30
N VAL A 181 7.78 2.62 -5.67
CA VAL A 181 7.98 4.07 -5.78
C VAL A 181 8.09 4.46 -7.25
N LEU A 182 7.15 5.25 -7.78
CA LEU A 182 7.04 5.54 -9.22
C LEU A 182 7.21 7.03 -9.53
N ALA A 183 7.61 7.33 -10.76
CA ALA A 183 7.56 8.69 -11.27
C ALA A 183 6.11 9.21 -11.25
N PRO A 184 5.86 10.52 -11.03
CA PRO A 184 4.50 11.06 -11.00
C PRO A 184 3.66 10.69 -12.23
N ALA A 185 4.22 10.73 -13.44
CA ALA A 185 3.51 10.34 -14.66
C ALA A 185 3.14 8.84 -14.68
N ASP A 186 3.99 7.98 -14.12
CA ASP A 186 3.75 6.55 -14.02
C ASP A 186 2.69 6.24 -12.95
N CYS A 187 2.64 7.00 -11.86
CA CYS A 187 1.54 6.92 -10.88
C CYS A 187 0.19 7.18 -11.54
N ILE A 188 0.10 8.20 -12.41
CA ILE A 188 -1.11 8.52 -13.17
C ILE A 188 -1.51 7.31 -14.03
N LYS A 189 -0.57 6.83 -14.86
CA LYS A 189 -0.80 5.69 -15.77
C LYS A 189 -1.31 4.48 -15.01
N VAL A 190 -0.65 4.10 -13.91
CA VAL A 190 -1.03 2.94 -13.08
C VAL A 190 -2.40 3.11 -12.42
N ILE A 191 -2.67 4.27 -11.84
CA ILE A 191 -3.91 4.50 -11.07
C ILE A 191 -5.11 4.61 -12.01
N GLU A 192 -5.01 5.31 -13.14
CA GLU A 192 -6.13 5.51 -14.07
C GLU A 192 -6.47 4.22 -14.82
N SER A 193 -5.45 3.45 -15.23
CA SER A 193 -5.64 2.15 -15.90
C SER A 193 -6.08 1.02 -14.95
N GLY A 194 -6.08 1.23 -13.63
CA GLY A 194 -6.60 0.26 -12.65
C GLY A 194 -5.63 -0.82 -12.22
N TRP A 195 -4.33 -0.55 -12.36
CA TRP A 195 -3.26 -1.43 -11.90
C TRP A 195 -2.81 -1.13 -10.47
N GLY A 196 -3.17 0.03 -9.92
CA GLY A 196 -2.85 0.36 -8.55
C GLY A 196 -3.71 1.45 -7.94
N GLN A 197 -3.34 1.80 -6.71
CA GLN A 197 -3.89 2.90 -5.93
C GLN A 197 -2.82 3.42 -4.97
N ARG A 198 -2.97 4.64 -4.50
CA ARG A 198 -2.05 5.24 -3.54
C ARG A 198 -2.06 4.49 -2.20
N HIS A 199 -0.97 4.64 -1.44
CA HIS A 199 -1.03 4.36 -0.01
C HIS A 199 -1.82 5.45 0.71
N ALA A 200 -2.61 5.09 1.72
CA ALA A 200 -3.53 6.02 2.40
C ALA A 200 -2.80 7.20 3.09
N PHE A 201 -1.53 7.02 3.46
CA PHE A 201 -0.67 8.07 4.02
C PHE A 201 0.28 8.72 3.00
N SER A 202 0.24 8.32 1.73
CA SER A 202 1.14 8.89 0.71
C SER A 202 0.92 10.41 0.57
N GLY A 203 2.00 11.17 0.58
CA GLY A 203 1.96 12.63 0.44
C GLY A 203 1.23 13.35 1.58
N SER A 204 1.11 12.76 2.76
CA SER A 204 0.53 13.41 3.94
C SER A 204 1.57 13.53 5.06
N LEU A 205 1.31 14.42 6.02
CA LEU A 205 2.11 14.56 7.25
C LEU A 205 1.73 13.53 8.33
N ALA A 206 1.03 12.46 7.96
CA ALA A 206 0.49 11.48 8.91
C ALA A 206 1.59 10.82 9.73
N MET A 207 2.71 10.43 9.10
CA MET A 207 3.79 9.75 9.83
C MET A 207 4.52 10.74 10.73
N THR A 208 4.72 11.98 10.31
CA THR A 208 5.26 13.04 11.16
C THR A 208 4.42 13.19 12.43
N PHE A 209 3.09 13.28 12.33
CA PHE A 209 2.23 13.40 13.51
C PHE A 209 2.19 12.13 14.36
N LEU A 210 1.98 10.97 13.73
CA LEU A 210 1.84 9.69 14.44
C LEU A 210 3.14 9.20 15.08
N SER A 211 4.29 9.62 14.56
CA SER A 211 5.62 9.26 15.07
C SER A 211 6.30 10.38 15.87
N LEU A 212 5.61 11.51 16.09
CA LEU A 212 6.19 12.70 16.73
C LEU A 212 7.50 13.16 16.06
N GLY A 213 7.54 13.13 14.73
CA GLY A 213 8.69 13.54 13.91
C GLY A 213 9.86 12.55 13.87
N THR A 214 9.73 11.36 14.45
CA THR A 214 10.82 10.35 14.46
C THR A 214 10.91 9.52 13.19
N ARG A 215 9.89 9.57 12.32
CA ARG A 215 9.85 8.88 11.03
C ARG A 215 9.50 9.85 9.91
N PRO A 216 10.12 9.68 8.72
CA PRO A 216 9.75 10.47 7.56
C PRO A 216 8.35 10.10 7.08
N ASP A 217 7.73 11.05 6.38
CA ASP A 217 6.45 10.84 5.71
C ASP A 217 6.55 9.92 4.50
N ILE A 218 5.46 9.19 4.25
CA ILE A 218 5.35 8.33 3.08
C ILE A 218 5.21 9.23 1.85
N PRO A 219 6.10 9.14 0.85
CA PRO A 219 6.08 10.01 -0.31
C PRO A 219 4.82 9.78 -1.16
N ALA A 220 4.43 10.79 -1.95
CA ALA A 220 3.26 10.69 -2.82
C ALA A 220 3.44 9.61 -3.90
N GLU A 221 4.69 9.38 -4.30
CA GLU A 221 5.16 8.40 -5.28
C GLU A 221 5.00 6.94 -4.81
N TYR A 222 4.65 6.71 -3.55
CA TYR A 222 4.48 5.38 -2.98
C TYR A 222 3.08 4.83 -3.23
N VAL A 223 3.01 3.83 -4.12
CA VAL A 223 1.77 3.29 -4.68
C VAL A 223 1.67 1.79 -4.36
N LEU A 224 0.46 1.32 -4.11
CA LEU A 224 0.11 -0.10 -4.09
C LEU A 224 -0.23 -0.56 -5.51
N ILE A 225 0.46 -1.59 -5.99
CA ILE A 225 0.15 -2.32 -7.22
C ILE A 225 -0.62 -3.58 -6.84
N TYR A 226 -1.72 -3.82 -7.53
CA TYR A 226 -2.54 -4.99 -7.27
C TYR A 226 -1.82 -6.29 -7.69
N ALA A 227 -2.15 -7.38 -7.01
CA ALA A 227 -1.61 -8.69 -7.32
C ALA A 227 -1.99 -9.12 -8.76
N PRO A 228 -1.06 -9.72 -9.52
CA PRO A 228 -1.36 -10.21 -10.86
C PRO A 228 -2.28 -11.43 -10.79
N ARG A 229 -3.30 -11.48 -11.65
CA ARG A 229 -4.26 -12.59 -11.72
C ARG A 229 -3.78 -13.72 -12.63
N THR A 230 -2.93 -13.39 -13.59
CA THR A 230 -2.43 -14.31 -14.63
C THR A 230 -0.95 -14.08 -14.87
N GLU A 231 -0.32 -14.98 -15.63
CA GLU A 231 1.08 -14.85 -16.04
C GLU A 231 1.33 -13.61 -16.90
N ALA A 232 0.38 -13.27 -17.79
CA ALA A 232 0.46 -12.05 -18.57
C ALA A 232 0.41 -10.80 -17.67
N GLU A 233 -0.36 -10.84 -16.57
CA GLU A 233 -0.33 -9.75 -15.59
C GLU A 233 0.97 -9.71 -14.79
N VAL A 234 1.65 -10.83 -14.58
CA VAL A 234 3.00 -10.84 -13.96
C VAL A 234 3.96 -10.02 -14.82
N GLU A 235 3.92 -10.17 -16.14
CA GLU A 235 4.76 -9.38 -17.05
C GLU A 235 4.49 -7.88 -16.92
N ILE A 236 3.22 -7.47 -16.85
CA ILE A 236 2.82 -6.07 -16.67
C ILE A 236 3.30 -5.53 -15.30
N VAL A 237 3.09 -6.30 -14.23
CA VAL A 237 3.59 -5.93 -12.88
C VAL A 237 5.11 -5.77 -12.90
N MET A 238 5.84 -6.64 -13.60
CA MET A 238 7.30 -6.52 -13.72
C MET A 238 7.74 -5.32 -14.57
N GLN A 239 6.95 -4.88 -15.55
CA GLN A 239 7.19 -3.60 -16.24
C GLN A 239 7.05 -2.41 -15.26
N ILE A 240 6.05 -2.44 -14.37
CA ILE A 240 5.88 -1.43 -13.30
C ILE A 240 7.09 -1.43 -12.36
N VAL A 241 7.56 -2.61 -11.94
CA VAL A 241 8.78 -2.72 -11.12
C VAL A 241 10.01 -2.18 -11.85
N ALA A 242 10.15 -2.47 -13.15
CA ALA A 242 11.25 -1.94 -13.96
C ALA A 242 11.24 -0.41 -14.02
N ALA A 243 10.08 0.20 -14.27
CA ALA A 243 9.92 1.66 -14.24
C ALA A 243 10.24 2.28 -12.88
N SER A 244 9.84 1.61 -11.79
CA SER A 244 10.19 2.02 -10.43
C SER A 244 11.72 2.04 -10.20
N ILE A 245 12.45 1.02 -10.68
CA ILE A 245 13.91 1.00 -10.62
C ILE A 245 14.50 2.13 -11.48
N LYS A 246 14.04 2.31 -12.73
CA LYS A 246 14.53 3.38 -13.62
C LYS A 246 14.38 4.76 -12.98
N PHE A 247 13.20 5.02 -12.41
CA PHE A 247 12.93 6.22 -11.64
C PHE A 247 13.91 6.32 -10.47
N MET A 248 13.87 5.40 -9.51
CA MET A 248 14.64 5.53 -8.25
C MET A 248 16.17 5.54 -8.43
N THR A 249 16.68 5.02 -9.56
CA THR A 249 18.11 5.01 -9.89
C THR A 249 18.52 6.16 -10.82
N GLY A 250 17.59 6.73 -11.58
CA GLY A 250 17.87 7.65 -12.69
C GLY A 250 18.59 7.00 -13.86
N ARG A 251 18.40 5.68 -14.06
CA ARG A 251 19.16 4.85 -15.01
C ARG A 251 18.24 4.16 -16.00
N GLU A 252 18.65 4.14 -17.27
CA GLU A 252 17.90 3.48 -18.35
C GLU A 252 18.37 2.04 -18.60
N ASP A 253 19.55 1.65 -18.12
CA ASP A 253 20.19 0.35 -18.36
C ASP A 253 19.64 -0.82 -17.52
N VAL A 254 18.34 -0.75 -17.16
CA VAL A 254 17.60 -1.82 -16.48
C VAL A 254 17.31 -2.96 -17.47
N ARG A 255 17.65 -4.20 -17.09
CA ARG A 255 17.65 -5.42 -17.94
C ARG A 255 16.61 -6.46 -17.53
#